data_AF-A0A8T4HGM8-F1
#
_entry.id   AF-A0A8T4HGM8-F1
#
_cell.length_a   1.000
_cell.length_b   1.000
_cell.length_c   1.000
_cell.angle_alpha   90.00
_cell.angle_beta   90.00
_cell.angle_gamma   90.00
#
_symmetry.space_group_name_H-M   'P 1'
#
loop_
_entity.id
_entity.type
_entity.pdbx_description
1 polymer ?
#
loop_
_entity_poly.entity_id
_entity_poly.type
_entity_poly.pdbx_seq_one_letter_code
_entity_poly.pdbx_strand_id
1 'polypeptide(L)'
;MKLYFYIDRINLINKLISSAKTGTQQEFAKRLNISISRLARIIEYLKEEGAPIKFDRTKNTYYYESRYSINIEVKIEKINNLDLKNINAGVNFSLNNFTNAFFMH
;
A
#
# COMPACT_ATOMS: atom_id res chain seq x y z
N MET A 1 4.48 19.79 0.00
CA MET A 1 4.17 18.82 1.08
C MET A 1 5.19 17.69 0.99
N LYS A 2 5.76 17.23 2.09
CA LYS A 2 6.79 16.17 2.03
C LYS A 2 6.12 14.79 1.84
N LEU A 3 6.66 13.97 0.94
CA LEU A 3 6.07 12.70 0.48
C LEU A 3 5.72 11.73 1.62
N TYR A 4 6.63 11.55 2.57
CA TYR A 4 6.48 10.68 3.74
C TYR A 4 5.24 11.00 4.57
N PHE A 5 4.97 12.28 4.84
CA PHE A 5 3.75 12.69 5.56
C PHE A 5 2.44 12.37 4.82
N TYR A 6 2.49 12.19 3.49
CA TYR A 6 1.30 11.80 2.75
C TYR A 6 1.02 10.31 2.90
N ILE A 7 2.08 9.49 2.77
CA ILE A 7 2.02 8.04 2.96
C ILE A 7 1.53 7.69 4.38
N ASP A 8 2.13 8.32 5.40
CA ASP A 8 1.74 8.10 6.79
C ASP A 8 0.26 8.45 7.05
N ARG A 9 -0.23 9.52 6.41
CA ARG A 9 -1.65 9.91 6.50
C ARG A 9 -2.58 8.88 5.88
N ILE A 10 -2.25 8.34 4.71
CA ILE A 10 -3.09 7.32 4.07
C ILE A 10 -3.12 6.05 4.94
N ASN A 11 -1.97 5.62 5.46
CA ASN A 11 -1.89 4.49 6.38
C ASN A 11 -2.69 4.74 7.68
N LEU A 12 -2.65 5.97 8.22
CA LEU A 12 -3.45 6.35 9.38
C LEU A 12 -4.95 6.39 9.07
N ILE A 13 -5.35 6.89 7.90
CA ILE A 13 -6.74 6.86 7.43
C ILE A 13 -7.25 5.43 7.41
N ASN A 14 -6.51 4.52 6.77
CA ASN A 14 -6.87 3.11 6.69
C ASN A 14 -7.03 2.51 8.09
N LYS A 15 -6.06 2.73 8.99
CA LYS A 15 -6.12 2.23 10.38
C LYS A 15 -7.36 2.72 11.12
N LEU A 16 -7.72 4.00 10.98
CA LEU A 16 -8.85 4.60 11.68
C LEU A 16 -10.21 4.16 11.11
N ILE A 17 -10.33 4.01 9.79
CA ILE A 17 -11.55 3.51 9.14
C ILE A 17 -11.74 2.02 9.44
N SER A 18 -10.70 1.21 9.33
CA SER A 18 -10.75 -0.24 9.64
C SER A 18 -11.15 -0.52 11.08
N SER A 19 -10.81 0.37 12.01
CA SER A 19 -11.20 0.25 13.42
C SER A 19 -12.48 1.00 13.78
N ALA A 20 -13.14 1.66 12.82
CA ALA A 20 -14.32 2.51 13.04
C ALA A 20 -14.11 3.54 14.17
N LYS A 21 -12.92 4.15 14.21
CA LYS A 21 -12.48 5.11 15.24
C LYS A 21 -12.16 6.48 14.64
N THR A 22 -12.80 6.87 13.55
CA THR A 22 -12.52 8.17 12.92
C THR A 22 -13.07 9.35 13.72
N GLY A 23 -14.17 9.13 14.44
CA GLY A 23 -14.99 10.22 14.96
C GLY A 23 -15.70 10.97 13.82
N THR A 24 -16.26 12.12 14.18
CA THR A 24 -16.86 13.05 13.22
C THR A 24 -15.85 13.48 12.15
N GLN A 25 -16.33 13.99 11.03
CA GLN A 25 -15.45 14.45 9.96
C GLN A 25 -14.48 15.57 10.42
N GLN A 26 -14.90 16.40 11.37
CA GLN A 26 -14.09 17.44 11.99
C GLN A 26 -12.96 16.84 12.84
N GLU A 27 -13.28 15.89 13.72
CA GLU A 27 -12.30 15.19 14.56
C GLU A 27 -11.32 14.40 13.71
N PHE A 28 -11.80 13.73 12.67
CA PHE A 28 -10.96 12.95 11.77
C PHE A 28 -9.95 13.84 11.03
N ALA A 29 -10.40 14.99 10.50
CA ALA A 29 -9.53 15.95 9.84
C ALA A 29 -8.49 16.54 10.80
N LYS A 30 -8.89 16.85 12.04
CA LYS A 30 -8.00 17.33 13.10
C LYS A 30 -6.92 16.30 13.44
N ARG A 31 -7.27 15.01 13.58
CA ARG A 31 -6.32 13.92 13.84
C ARG A 31 -5.30 13.73 12.73
N LEU A 32 -5.72 13.95 11.47
CA LEU A 32 -4.85 13.87 10.29
C LEU A 32 -4.06 15.15 10.01
N ASN A 33 -4.28 16.21 10.79
CA ASN A 33 -3.74 17.55 10.61
C ASN A 33 -3.92 18.05 9.17
N ILE A 34 -5.18 18.03 8.70
CA ILE A 34 -5.63 18.53 7.39
C ILE A 34 -6.96 19.27 7.53
N SER A 35 -7.34 20.03 6.51
CA SER A 35 -8.68 20.62 6.46
C SER A 35 -9.77 19.56 6.24
N ILE A 36 -10.98 19.87 6.68
CA ILE A 36 -12.18 19.04 6.46
C ILE A 36 -12.42 18.81 4.96
N SER A 37 -12.27 19.86 4.16
CA SER A 37 -12.41 19.79 2.71
C SER A 37 -11.38 18.86 2.06
N ARG A 38 -10.14 18.88 2.56
CA ARG A 38 -9.09 17.97 2.08
C ARG A 38 -9.38 16.53 2.47
N LEU A 39 -9.86 16.29 3.70
CA LEU A 39 -10.31 14.96 4.10
C LEU A 39 -11.44 14.46 3.19
N ALA A 40 -12.44 15.30 2.92
CA ALA A 40 -13.56 14.94 2.05
C ALA A 40 -13.08 14.47 0.67
N ARG A 41 -12.18 15.24 0.03
CA ARG A 41 -11.59 14.86 -1.26
C ARG A 41 -10.79 13.57 -1.21
N ILE A 42 -10.04 13.34 -0.12
CA ILE A 42 -9.31 12.07 0.04
C ILE A 42 -10.28 10.90 0.16
N ILE A 43 -11.36 11.05 0.93
CA ILE A 43 -12.37 9.99 1.07
C ILE A 43 -13.10 9.72 -0.25
N GLU A 44 -13.46 10.77 -0.99
CA GLU A 44 -14.04 10.64 -2.34
C GLU A 44 -13.10 9.90 -3.28
N TYR A 45 -11.84 10.35 -3.36
CA TYR A 45 -10.81 9.70 -4.17
C TYR A 45 -10.65 8.21 -3.81
N LEU A 46 -10.58 7.87 -2.51
CA LEU A 46 -10.48 6.47 -2.09
C LEU A 46 -11.71 5.64 -2.51
N LYS A 47 -12.92 6.23 -2.51
CA LYS A 47 -14.12 5.55 -3.00
C LYS A 47 -14.07 5.33 -4.51
N GLU A 48 -13.56 6.30 -5.27
CA GLU A 48 -13.35 6.18 -6.72
C GLU A 48 -12.36 5.06 -7.05
N GLU A 49 -11.33 4.87 -6.23
CA GLU A 49 -10.39 3.74 -6.31
C GLU A 49 -10.98 2.40 -5.81
N GLY A 50 -12.27 2.37 -5.46
CA GLY A 50 -12.99 1.15 -5.08
C GLY A 50 -13.04 0.85 -3.59
N ALA A 51 -12.59 1.77 -2.71
CA ALA A 51 -12.70 1.57 -1.27
C ALA A 51 -14.18 1.67 -0.82
N PRO A 52 -14.74 0.65 -0.16
CA PRO A 52 -16.14 0.59 0.25
C PRO A 52 -16.40 1.40 1.53
N ILE A 53 -16.08 2.71 1.51
CA ILE A 53 -16.15 3.59 2.69
C ILE A 53 -17.57 4.13 2.88
N LYS A 54 -18.14 3.92 4.06
CA LYS A 54 -19.42 4.55 4.48
C LYS A 54 -19.24 5.32 5.77
N PHE A 55 -20.16 6.26 6.03
CA PHE A 55 -20.22 7.01 7.29
C PHE A 55 -21.44 6.55 8.08
N ASP A 56 -21.21 6.06 9.30
CA ASP A 56 -22.27 5.75 10.26
C ASP A 56 -22.61 7.02 11.04
N ARG A 57 -23.81 7.55 10.81
CA ARG A 57 -24.32 8.77 11.48
C ARG A 57 -24.61 8.55 12.96
N THR A 58 -24.92 7.33 13.38
CA THR A 58 -25.23 7.01 14.78
C THR A 58 -23.97 6.92 15.62
N LYS A 59 -22.93 6.27 15.08
CA LYS A 59 -21.63 6.10 15.74
C LYS A 59 -20.65 7.24 15.45
N ASN A 60 -21.02 8.16 14.55
CA ASN A 60 -20.17 9.23 14.06
C ASN A 60 -18.80 8.71 13.64
N THR A 61 -18.75 7.73 12.73
CA THR A 61 -17.49 7.19 12.25
C THR A 61 -17.58 6.71 10.81
N TYR A 62 -16.48 6.85 10.07
CA TYR A 62 -16.27 6.13 8.83
C TYR A 62 -15.90 4.68 9.13
N TYR A 63 -16.32 3.78 8.24
CA TYR A 63 -16.04 2.35 8.29
C TYR A 63 -16.01 1.77 6.86
N TYR A 64 -15.39 0.59 6.71
CA TYR A 64 -15.46 -0.19 5.48
C TYR A 64 -16.68 -1.12 5.52
N GLU A 65 -17.53 -1.07 4.50
CA GLU A 65 -18.71 -1.92 4.38
C GLU A 65 -18.36 -3.39 4.10
N SER A 66 -17.28 -3.63 3.35
CA SER A 66 -16.74 -4.96 3.09
C SER A 66 -15.26 -5.02 3.46
N ARG A 67 -14.67 -6.23 3.47
CA ARG A 67 -13.25 -6.40 3.80
C ARG A 67 -12.38 -5.61 2.83
N TYR A 68 -11.68 -4.62 3.35
CA TYR A 68 -10.82 -3.74 2.58
C TYR A 68 -9.63 -3.29 3.43
N SER A 69 -8.49 -3.05 2.79
CA SER A 69 -7.30 -2.51 3.45
C SER A 69 -6.41 -1.80 2.45
N ILE A 70 -5.86 -0.65 2.84
CA ILE A 70 -4.84 0.08 2.12
C ILE A 70 -3.53 -0.01 2.90
N ASN A 71 -2.46 -0.45 2.24
CA ASN A 71 -1.13 -0.44 2.81
C ASN A 71 -0.16 0.17 1.79
N ILE A 72 0.52 1.24 2.20
CA ILE A 72 1.58 1.86 1.42
C ILE A 72 2.88 1.70 2.22
N GLU A 73 3.81 0.94 1.66
CA GLU A 73 5.15 0.74 2.19
C GLU A 73 6.17 1.38 1.26
N VAL A 74 7.08 2.20 1.81
CA VAL A 74 8.20 2.78 1.05
C VAL A 74 9.50 2.32 1.68
N LYS A 75 10.32 1.65 0.87
CA LYS A 75 11.66 1.19 1.24
C LYS A 75 12.69 2.05 0.53
N ILE A 76 13.62 2.61 1.30
CA ILE A 76 14.74 3.40 0.77
C ILE A 76 16.00 2.63 1.13
N GLU A 77 16.64 2.06 0.12
CA GLU A 77 17.85 1.28 0.26
C GLU A 77 18.97 1.98 -0.51
N LYS A 78 20.13 2.14 0.14
CA LYS A 78 21.34 2.61 -0.55
C LYS A 78 21.92 1.42 -1.29
N ILE A 79 21.78 1.40 -2.61
CA ILE A 79 22.45 0.41 -3.45
C ILE A 79 23.96 0.66 -3.34
N ASN A 80 24.70 -0.30 -2.80
CA ASN A 80 26.16 -0.28 -2.85
C ASN A 80 26.60 -0.87 -4.21
N ASN A 81 27.64 -0.30 -4.83
CA ASN A 81 28.16 -0.76 -6.13
C ASN A 81 28.64 -2.23 -6.14
N LEU A 82 28.71 -2.89 -4.98
CA LEU A 82 28.99 -4.33 -4.86
C LEU A 82 27.79 -5.22 -5.24
N ASP A 83 26.57 -4.69 -5.20
CA ASP A 83 25.33 -5.42 -5.56
C ASP A 83 25.09 -5.47 -7.08
N LEU A 84 25.82 -4.67 -7.86
CA LEU A 84 25.75 -4.64 -9.33
C LEU A 84 26.21 -5.96 -9.99
N LYS A 85 26.89 -6.86 -9.26
CA LYS A 85 27.36 -8.14 -9.80
C LYS A 85 26.32 -9.26 -9.83
N ASN A 86 25.18 -9.11 -9.15
CA ASN A 86 24.15 -10.16 -9.11
C ASN A 86 22.91 -9.86 -9.95
N ILE A 87 22.84 -8.70 -10.61
CA ILE A 87 21.67 -8.35 -11.45
C ILE A 87 21.90 -8.76 -12.92
N ASN A 88 23.16 -9.00 -13.33
CA ASN A 88 23.54 -9.31 -14.71
C ASN A 88 24.47 -10.54 -14.85
N ALA A 89 24.22 -11.62 -14.11
CA ALA A 89 24.81 -12.93 -14.44
C ALA A 89 23.68 -13.83 -14.92
N GLY A 90 23.61 -14.02 -16.24
CA GLY A 90 22.63 -14.86 -16.91
C GLY A 90 22.47 -16.23 -16.25
N VAL A 91 21.25 -16.75 -16.35
CA VAL A 91 20.88 -18.09 -15.89
C VAL A 91 21.72 -19.11 -16.67
N ASN A 92 22.91 -19.45 -16.20
CA ASN A 92 23.58 -20.67 -16.60
C ASN A 92 22.92 -21.82 -15.83
N PHE A 93 21.68 -22.14 -16.20
CA PHE A 93 21.09 -23.43 -15.90
C PHE A 93 21.70 -24.46 -16.87
N SER A 94 23.00 -24.71 -16.74
CA SER A 94 23.64 -25.88 -17.34
C SER A 94 23.44 -27.02 -16.36
N LEU A 95 22.27 -27.64 -16.43
CA LEU A 95 22.02 -28.94 -15.83
C LEU A 95 22.37 -30.03 -16.85
N ASN A 96 23.62 -30.05 -17.31
CA ASN A 96 24.15 -31.14 -18.11
C ASN A 96 25.01 -32.04 -17.24
N ASN A 97 24.33 -32.87 -16.44
CA ASN A 97 24.80 -34.19 -16.07
C ASN A 97 23.59 -35.11 -15.93
N PHE A 98 22.96 -35.42 -17.08
CA PHE A 98 22.28 -36.68 -17.25
C PHE A 98 22.92 -37.41 -18.42
N THR A 99 23.48 -38.55 -18.06
CA THR A 99 24.14 -39.53 -18.89
C THR A 99 23.16 -40.19 -19.87
N ASN A 100 23.68 -40.56 -21.03
CA ASN A 100 23.21 -41.62 -21.93
C ASN A 100 21.90 -41.41 -22.71
N ALA A 101 22.04 -41.14 -24.01
CA ALA A 101 21.29 -41.86 -25.04
C ALA A 101 22.08 -41.90 -26.36
N PHE A 102 22.54 -43.10 -26.70
CA PHE A 102 22.88 -43.58 -28.04
C PHE A 102 21.82 -43.16 -29.07
N PHE A 103 22.23 -42.75 -30.29
CA PHE A 103 21.91 -43.51 -31.52
C PHE A 103 22.68 -43.00 -32.74
N MET A 104 23.30 -43.92 -33.46
CA MET A 104 23.75 -43.79 -34.85
C MET A 104 22.53 -43.72 -35.78
N HIS A 105 22.53 -42.84 -36.79
CA HIS A 105 22.68 -43.26 -38.19
C HIS A 105 23.17 -42.09 -39.05
#